data_AF-A0A5D2YTB0-F1
#
_entry.id   AF-A0A5D2YTB0-F1
#
_cell.length_a   1.000
_cell.length_b   1.000
_cell.length_c   1.000
_cell.angle_alpha   90.00
_cell.angle_beta   90.00
_cell.angle_gamma   90.00
#
_symmetry.space_group_name_H-M   'P 1'
#
loop_
_entity.id
_entity.type
_entity.pdbx_description
1 polymer ?
#
loop_
_entity_poly.entity_id
_entity_poly.type
_entity_poly.pdbx_seq_one_letter_code
_entity_poly.pdbx_strand_id
1 'polypeptide(L)'
;MSGEERWCVVTGGRGFAARHLVEMLIKYDMFAVRIADLPSKIDLQSHEENGLLGQALRSGRAQYVSTDLRHKAQVLKALEGVEVVFHMAAPNSSINNYQLQHSVNVQGTKNVIEACTELKVKRLIYTSSPSVVFDGIHAIFNGNESLPYPDKHNDSYSATKALGEALVVKSNGVNGLLTCCIRPSSIFGPGDGLLVPSLVAAARAGKSKFIIGDGNNVYDFTYVENVAHAHICAERALASGGEVAEKAAGKAYFITNLEPIKFWEFVSLILEGLGYQRPKIKIPAIVVMPIAHIVEWTYRLLGPYGMKVPQLTPSRVRILTCSRSFDCSRAKDQIGYTPIVSLEDGLRKTIESFSHLRAECQPKKGGPSKASVCLGRGKVADTLLWKNKRQTLTVLLVMVAIYYNFIAPGATILTTVSKLLLLLLIFLFIHGSLPNKILGYTVEKIPASNFHLSEEKSRDVVMSMASSWNGLVNVLKSLCKGKDWILFLKVVFSLLLLSFIGALPFRTIFFIGLPLAFIAFYVYDKKEQEIDAFILETFSMGCKLKSGIARKLVASKKKE
;
A
#
# COMPACT_ATOMS: atom_id res chain seq x y z
N MET A 1 51.34 23.50 -8.30
CA MET A 1 51.14 23.78 -6.86
C MET A 1 50.10 22.80 -6.36
N SER A 2 50.52 21.74 -5.68
CA SER A 2 49.59 20.79 -5.04
C SER A 2 48.93 21.52 -3.87
N GLY A 3 47.72 22.03 -4.08
CA GLY A 3 46.92 22.59 -2.99
C GLY A 3 46.73 21.50 -1.92
N GLU A 4 46.81 21.87 -0.65
CA GLU A 4 46.53 20.96 0.46
C GLU A 4 45.20 20.24 0.23
N GLU A 5 45.20 18.91 0.36
CA GLU A 5 44.01 18.10 0.17
C GLU A 5 42.97 18.44 1.25
N ARG A 6 41.85 19.04 0.85
CA ARG A 6 40.79 19.47 1.76
C ARG A 6 39.86 18.30 2.04
N TRP A 7 39.69 17.95 3.31
CA TRP A 7 38.81 16.86 3.73
C TRP A 7 37.46 17.37 4.23
N CYS A 8 36.40 16.64 3.89
CA CYS A 8 35.09 16.76 4.53
C CYS A 8 34.66 15.43 5.14
N VAL A 9 33.71 15.48 6.07
CA VAL A 9 33.05 14.26 6.58
C VAL A 9 31.54 14.35 6.39
N VAL A 10 30.94 13.25 5.94
CA VAL A 10 29.49 13.08 5.86
C VAL A 10 29.10 11.99 6.86
N THR A 11 28.47 12.41 7.97
CA THR A 11 27.93 11.45 8.95
C THR A 11 26.61 10.87 8.43
N GLY A 12 26.39 9.57 8.63
CA GLY A 12 25.31 8.84 7.99
C GLY A 12 25.47 8.81 6.47
N GLY A 13 26.72 8.84 5.99
CA GLY A 13 27.06 9.04 4.58
C GLY A 13 26.54 7.97 3.61
N ARG A 14 26.05 6.82 4.11
CA ARG A 14 25.37 5.78 3.32
C ARG A 14 23.85 5.83 3.45
N GLY A 15 23.32 6.80 4.19
CA GLY A 15 21.90 7.13 4.23
C GLY A 15 21.35 7.52 2.85
N PHE A 16 20.02 7.55 2.74
CA PHE A 16 19.33 7.82 1.47
C PHE A 16 19.74 9.17 0.86
N ALA A 17 19.59 10.29 1.56
CA ALA A 17 19.98 11.59 1.02
C ALA A 17 21.50 11.80 0.98
N ALA A 18 22.22 11.24 1.97
CA ALA A 18 23.65 11.49 2.15
C ALA A 18 24.51 10.86 1.04
N ARG A 19 24.13 9.70 0.49
CA ARG A 19 24.87 9.09 -0.62
C ARG A 19 24.92 9.99 -1.87
N HIS A 20 23.83 10.71 -2.15
CA HIS A 20 23.77 11.67 -3.25
C HIS A 20 24.69 12.87 -3.00
N LEU A 21 24.76 13.33 -1.75
CA LEU A 21 25.74 14.36 -1.36
C LEU A 21 27.18 13.86 -1.53
N VAL A 22 27.51 12.65 -1.06
CA VAL A 22 28.83 12.04 -1.23
C VAL A 22 29.20 11.95 -2.71
N GLU A 23 28.31 11.47 -3.56
CA GLU A 23 28.53 11.41 -5.00
C GLU A 23 28.76 12.80 -5.62
N MET A 24 27.96 13.80 -5.25
CA MET A 24 28.14 15.17 -5.76
C MET A 24 29.46 15.79 -5.29
N LEU A 25 29.87 15.57 -4.03
CA LEU A 25 31.14 16.06 -3.50
C LEU A 25 32.34 15.47 -4.25
N ILE A 26 32.30 14.17 -4.53
CA ILE A 26 33.33 13.46 -5.32
C ILE A 26 33.32 13.93 -6.78
N LYS A 27 32.13 14.08 -7.38
CA LYS A 27 31.94 14.46 -8.78
C LYS A 27 32.46 15.88 -9.06
N TYR A 28 32.22 16.82 -8.14
CA TYR A 28 32.69 18.20 -8.27
C TYR A 28 34.11 18.41 -7.77
N ASP A 29 34.76 17.36 -7.27
CA ASP A 29 36.14 17.39 -6.75
C ASP A 29 36.37 18.52 -5.73
N MET A 30 35.35 18.77 -4.89
CA MET A 30 35.39 19.86 -3.91
C MET A 30 36.23 19.51 -2.68
N PHE A 31 36.18 18.24 -2.27
CA PHE A 31 36.84 17.69 -1.09
C PHE A 31 37.18 16.22 -1.31
N ALA A 32 38.22 15.74 -0.63
CA ALA A 32 38.32 14.35 -0.27
C ALA A 32 37.25 14.02 0.79
N VAL A 33 36.53 12.91 0.62
CA VAL A 33 35.29 12.64 1.36
C VAL A 33 35.47 11.51 2.37
N ARG A 34 35.28 11.81 3.65
CA ARG A 34 35.17 10.79 4.69
C ARG A 34 33.70 10.43 4.92
N ILE A 35 33.36 9.17 4.71
CA ILE A 35 32.02 8.61 4.89
C ILE A 35 31.98 7.98 6.29
N ALA A 36 31.34 8.66 7.23
CA ALA A 36 31.18 8.19 8.60
C ALA A 36 29.81 7.52 8.77
N ASP A 37 29.75 6.22 9.00
CA ASP A 37 28.47 5.50 9.14
C ASP A 37 28.57 4.34 10.14
N LEU A 38 27.43 3.85 10.63
CA LEU A 38 27.37 2.86 11.71
C LEU A 38 27.97 1.48 11.35
N PRO A 39 27.73 0.91 10.15
CA PRO A 39 28.25 -0.41 9.81
C PRO A 39 29.78 -0.50 9.90
N SER A 40 30.32 -1.67 10.26
CA SER A 40 31.78 -1.86 10.38
C SER A 40 32.50 -1.81 9.03
N LYS A 41 31.79 -2.14 7.94
CA LYS A 41 32.28 -2.12 6.56
C LYS A 41 31.25 -1.42 5.67
N ILE A 42 31.74 -0.75 4.64
CA ILE A 42 30.89 -0.20 3.60
C ILE A 42 30.28 -1.33 2.78
N ASP A 43 28.96 -1.27 2.57
CA ASP A 43 28.25 -2.12 1.62
C ASP A 43 27.96 -1.31 0.36
N LEU A 44 28.45 -1.81 -0.78
CA LEU A 44 28.37 -1.16 -2.08
C LEU A 44 27.67 -2.10 -3.04
N GLN A 45 26.72 -1.57 -3.80
CA GLN A 45 26.15 -2.33 -4.90
C GLN A 45 27.16 -2.42 -6.06
N SER A 46 27.05 -3.43 -6.91
CA SER A 46 27.99 -3.65 -8.02
C SER A 46 28.14 -2.44 -8.96
N HIS A 47 27.10 -1.61 -9.09
CA HIS A 47 27.18 -0.37 -9.87
C HIS A 47 27.93 0.76 -9.13
N GLU A 48 27.89 0.81 -7.80
CA GLU A 48 28.64 1.77 -6.98
C GLU A 48 30.13 1.41 -6.90
N GLU A 49 30.44 0.11 -6.83
CA GLU A 49 31.82 -0.41 -6.82
C GLU A 49 32.58 -0.05 -8.10
N ASN A 50 31.90 -0.13 -9.25
CA ASN A 50 32.45 0.23 -10.56
C ASN A 50 32.28 1.72 -10.89
N GLY A 51 31.37 2.41 -10.19
CA GLY A 51 31.06 3.82 -10.36
C GLY A 51 32.04 4.78 -9.67
N LEU A 52 31.58 6.03 -9.53
CA LEU A 52 32.39 7.14 -8.99
C LEU A 52 32.87 6.88 -7.56
N LEU A 53 32.00 6.36 -6.70
CA LEU A 53 32.33 6.10 -5.30
C LEU A 53 33.40 5.02 -5.16
N GLY A 54 33.25 3.88 -5.84
CA GLY A 54 34.26 2.83 -5.81
C GLY A 54 35.62 3.29 -6.35
N GLN A 55 35.64 4.12 -7.39
CA GLN A 55 36.88 4.75 -7.88
C GLN A 55 37.49 5.72 -6.85
N ALA A 56 36.68 6.53 -6.17
CA ALA A 56 37.14 7.44 -5.13
C ALA A 56 37.73 6.69 -3.92
N LEU A 57 37.12 5.57 -3.51
CA LEU A 57 37.64 4.71 -2.45
C LEU A 57 39.00 4.09 -2.82
N ARG A 58 39.14 3.60 -4.06
CA ARG A 58 40.42 3.01 -4.55
C ARG A 58 41.53 4.04 -4.70
N SER A 59 41.20 5.26 -5.12
CA SER A 59 42.17 6.34 -5.30
C SER A 59 42.53 7.06 -3.99
N GLY A 60 41.84 6.75 -2.88
CA GLY A 60 42.04 7.41 -1.58
C GLY A 60 41.30 8.73 -1.41
N ARG A 61 40.66 9.27 -2.47
CA ARG A 61 39.82 10.47 -2.41
C ARG A 61 38.54 10.30 -1.59
N ALA A 62 38.15 9.07 -1.30
CA ALA A 62 37.11 8.76 -0.32
C ALA A 62 37.61 7.74 0.70
N GLN A 63 37.18 7.89 1.95
CA GLN A 63 37.50 6.96 3.03
C GLN A 63 36.24 6.61 3.82
N TYR A 64 36.05 5.32 4.11
CA TYR A 64 34.97 4.87 4.98
C TYR A 64 35.45 4.71 6.41
N VAL A 65 34.72 5.26 7.38
CA VAL A 65 35.02 5.16 8.81
C VAL A 65 33.78 4.72 9.57
N SER A 66 33.84 3.55 10.20
CA SER A 66 32.76 3.10 11.08
C SER A 66 32.67 4.02 12.29
N THR A 67 31.51 4.64 12.48
CA THR A 67 31.29 5.68 13.48
C THR A 67 29.88 5.59 14.05
N ASP A 68 29.78 5.23 15.33
CA ASP A 68 28.57 5.43 16.12
C ASP A 68 28.63 6.80 16.79
N LEU A 69 27.70 7.69 16.45
CA LEU A 69 27.65 9.05 16.99
C LEU A 69 27.48 9.10 18.51
N ARG A 70 26.99 8.03 19.13
CA ARG A 70 26.87 7.94 20.59
C ARG A 70 28.23 7.79 21.28
N HIS A 71 29.27 7.36 20.55
CA HIS A 71 30.62 7.18 21.05
C HIS A 71 31.53 8.34 20.63
N LYS A 72 31.73 9.32 21.53
CA LYS A 72 32.51 10.54 21.26
C LYS A 72 33.91 10.27 20.66
N ALA A 73 34.63 9.26 21.15
CA ALA A 73 35.96 8.92 20.62
C ALA A 73 35.95 8.52 19.13
N GLN A 74 34.89 7.82 18.68
CA GLN A 74 34.75 7.48 17.26
C GLN A 74 34.44 8.72 16.43
N VAL A 75 33.61 9.63 16.96
CA VAL A 75 33.29 10.91 16.32
C VAL A 75 34.55 11.77 16.16
N LEU A 76 35.38 11.89 17.19
CA LEU A 76 36.65 12.62 17.12
C LEU A 76 37.56 12.06 16.02
N LYS A 77 37.76 10.75 15.99
CA LYS A 77 38.55 10.09 14.95
C LYS A 77 37.97 10.33 13.55
N ALA A 78 36.66 10.31 13.40
CA ALA A 78 36.00 10.56 12.12
C ALA A 78 36.13 12.02 11.67
N LEU A 79 36.30 12.98 12.58
CA LEU A 79 36.40 14.41 12.27
C LEU A 79 37.85 14.92 12.18
N GLU A 80 38.84 14.07 12.40
CA GLU A 80 40.24 14.48 12.42
C GLU A 80 40.70 15.06 11.06
N GLY A 81 41.22 16.28 11.08
CA GLY A 81 41.73 16.97 9.89
C GLY A 81 40.67 17.43 8.88
N VAL A 82 39.37 17.37 9.21
CA VAL A 82 38.30 17.78 8.30
C VAL A 82 38.00 19.27 8.41
N GLU A 83 37.71 19.90 7.29
CA GLU A 83 37.35 21.32 7.25
C GLU A 83 35.86 21.55 7.47
N VAL A 84 35.02 20.63 6.97
CA VAL A 84 33.56 20.73 7.02
C VAL A 84 32.92 19.40 7.39
N VAL A 85 31.89 19.48 8.22
CA VAL A 85 31.06 18.34 8.64
C VAL A 85 29.66 18.51 8.07
N PHE A 86 29.23 17.55 7.25
CA PHE A 86 27.85 17.37 6.85
C PHE A 86 27.19 16.35 7.78
N HIS A 87 26.44 16.87 8.75
CA HIS A 87 25.79 16.06 9.77
C HIS A 87 24.40 15.60 9.31
N MET A 88 24.35 14.46 8.60
CA MET A 88 23.11 13.89 8.03
C MET A 88 22.63 12.61 8.74
N ALA A 89 23.37 12.10 9.72
CA ALA A 89 23.00 10.88 10.40
C ALA A 89 21.75 11.06 11.28
N ALA A 90 20.79 10.17 11.12
CA ALA A 90 19.62 10.05 11.97
C ALA A 90 19.07 8.62 11.93
N PRO A 91 18.46 8.11 13.01
CA PRO A 91 17.68 6.88 12.94
C PRO A 91 16.50 7.04 11.98
N ASN A 92 16.00 5.92 11.45
CA ASN A 92 14.81 5.91 10.60
C ASN A 92 13.62 6.55 11.34
N SER A 93 13.01 7.56 10.71
CA SER A 93 11.89 8.34 11.27
C SER A 93 10.65 7.50 11.57
N SER A 94 10.51 6.32 10.95
CA SER A 94 9.42 5.38 11.20
C SER A 94 9.58 4.57 12.49
N ILE A 95 10.76 4.57 13.11
CA ILE A 95 11.00 3.84 14.37
C ILE A 95 10.42 4.66 15.52
N ASN A 96 9.35 4.17 16.14
CA ASN A 96 8.72 4.82 17.29
C ASN A 96 9.46 4.52 18.61
N ASN A 97 10.73 4.92 18.69
CA ASN A 97 11.55 4.76 19.89
C ASN A 97 12.25 6.09 20.22
N TYR A 98 11.67 6.82 21.19
CA TYR A 98 12.19 8.11 21.62
C TYR A 98 13.61 8.01 22.18
N GLN A 99 13.93 6.99 22.98
CA GLN A 99 15.27 6.84 23.58
C GLN A 99 16.34 6.69 22.50
N LEU A 100 16.09 5.85 21.49
CA LEU A 100 17.00 5.69 20.35
C LEU A 100 17.16 7.01 19.59
N GLN A 101 16.04 7.65 19.24
CA GLN A 101 16.07 8.92 18.51
C GLN A 101 16.79 10.03 19.29
N HIS A 102 16.54 10.15 20.59
CA HIS A 102 17.20 11.11 21.46
C HIS A 102 18.71 10.81 21.57
N SER A 103 19.08 9.54 21.76
CA SER A 103 20.50 9.14 21.88
C SER A 103 21.32 9.49 20.64
N VAL A 104 20.73 9.46 19.45
CA VAL A 104 21.44 9.77 18.20
C VAL A 104 21.26 11.24 17.79
N ASN A 105 20.02 11.72 17.67
CA ASN A 105 19.71 13.07 17.16
C ASN A 105 20.03 14.19 18.15
N VAL A 106 20.12 13.89 19.46
CA VAL A 106 20.44 14.89 20.48
C VAL A 106 21.84 14.63 21.03
N GLN A 107 22.06 13.48 21.65
CA GLN A 107 23.37 13.20 22.25
C GLN A 107 24.46 13.00 21.18
N GLY A 108 24.16 12.31 20.08
CA GLY A 108 25.10 12.20 18.96
C GLY A 108 25.44 13.55 18.34
N THR A 109 24.45 14.44 18.16
CA THR A 109 24.69 15.81 17.67
C THR A 109 25.53 16.63 18.65
N LYS A 110 25.34 16.51 19.97
CA LYS A 110 26.24 17.13 20.97
C LYS A 110 27.68 16.66 20.79
N ASN A 111 27.89 15.35 20.65
CA ASN A 111 29.23 14.79 20.44
C ASN A 111 29.88 15.34 19.16
N VAL A 112 29.11 15.51 18.08
CA VAL A 112 29.59 16.13 16.83
C VAL A 112 29.98 17.59 17.04
N ILE A 113 29.14 18.40 17.70
CA ILE A 113 29.43 19.81 18.00
C ILE A 113 30.71 19.95 18.85
N GLU A 114 30.83 19.13 19.90
CA GLU A 114 32.02 19.12 20.75
C GLU A 114 33.28 18.73 19.96
N ALA A 115 33.20 17.69 19.13
CA ALA A 115 34.31 17.27 18.27
C ALA A 115 34.69 18.34 17.24
N CYS A 116 33.71 19.02 16.63
CA CYS A 116 33.96 20.16 15.75
C CYS A 116 34.74 21.27 16.48
N THR A 117 34.35 21.56 17.71
CA THR A 117 34.96 22.60 18.54
C THR A 117 36.39 22.23 18.95
N GLU A 118 36.61 20.98 19.38
CA GLU A 118 37.91 20.45 19.80
C GLU A 118 38.92 20.39 18.66
N LEU A 119 38.47 19.94 17.48
CA LEU A 119 39.30 19.76 16.29
C LEU A 119 39.36 21.01 15.39
N LYS A 120 38.74 22.13 15.82
CA LYS A 120 38.70 23.40 15.09
C LYS A 120 38.15 23.25 13.66
N VAL A 121 37.14 22.41 13.50
CA VAL A 121 36.37 22.30 12.25
C VAL A 121 35.77 23.67 11.94
N LYS A 122 35.87 24.11 10.69
CA LYS A 122 35.43 25.46 10.32
C LYS A 122 33.91 25.55 10.22
N ARG A 123 33.26 24.51 9.68
CA ARG A 123 31.86 24.55 9.26
C ARG A 123 31.09 23.26 9.61
N LEU A 124 29.90 23.41 10.18
CA LEU A 124 28.97 22.31 10.49
C LEU A 124 27.62 22.55 9.83
N ILE A 125 27.25 21.69 8.88
CA ILE A 125 25.98 21.75 8.16
C ILE A 125 25.12 20.58 8.61
N TYR A 126 23.99 20.86 9.24
CA TYR A 126 23.11 19.87 9.85
C TYR A 126 21.85 19.65 9.02
N THR A 127 21.56 18.40 8.67
CA THR A 127 20.27 18.05 8.05
C THR A 127 19.20 17.95 9.12
N SER A 128 18.34 18.95 9.21
CA SER A 128 17.14 18.99 10.03
C SER A 128 15.92 18.46 9.26
N SER A 129 14.71 18.91 9.60
CA SER A 129 13.46 18.54 8.93
C SER A 129 12.43 19.65 9.10
N PRO A 130 11.53 19.88 8.13
CA PRO A 130 10.42 20.82 8.33
C PRO A 130 9.45 20.39 9.45
N SER A 131 9.50 19.13 9.89
CA SER A 131 8.64 18.66 10.98
C SER A 131 9.00 19.26 12.35
N VAL A 132 10.17 19.90 12.49
CA VAL A 132 10.59 20.58 13.73
C VAL A 132 9.70 21.77 14.09
N VAL A 133 8.97 22.35 13.13
CA VAL A 133 8.01 23.45 13.37
C VAL A 133 6.55 22.99 13.27
N PHE A 134 6.30 21.68 13.18
CA PHE A 134 4.96 21.13 12.96
C PHE A 134 4.43 20.41 14.20
N ASP A 135 3.30 20.88 14.71
CA ASP A 135 2.65 20.35 15.91
C ASP A 135 1.72 19.14 15.64
N GLY A 136 1.46 18.82 14.37
CA GLY A 136 0.56 17.73 13.98
C GLY A 136 -0.92 18.11 13.96
N ILE A 137 -1.28 19.34 14.28
CA ILE A 137 -2.68 19.78 14.40
C ILE A 137 -2.97 20.87 13.37
N HIS A 138 -2.14 21.91 13.32
CA HIS A 138 -2.38 23.07 12.48
C HIS A 138 -1.69 22.91 11.12
N ALA A 139 -2.45 23.11 10.04
CA ALA A 139 -1.89 23.12 8.70
C ALA A 139 -0.95 24.32 8.51
N ILE A 140 0.15 24.10 7.78
CA ILE A 140 1.12 25.14 7.45
C ILE A 140 1.00 25.43 5.95
N PHE A 141 0.73 26.69 5.62
CA PHE A 141 0.63 27.17 4.25
C PHE A 141 1.71 28.22 4.02
N ASN A 142 2.66 27.91 3.15
CA ASN A 142 3.79 28.77 2.81
C ASN A 142 4.54 29.30 4.05
N GLY A 143 4.78 28.43 5.03
CA GLY A 143 5.45 28.78 6.27
C GLY A 143 6.94 29.09 6.07
N ASN A 144 7.47 30.09 6.76
CA ASN A 144 8.88 30.47 6.70
C ASN A 144 9.61 30.20 8.03
N GLU A 145 10.90 30.51 8.11
CA GLU A 145 11.72 30.20 9.29
C GLU A 145 11.42 31.03 10.53
N SER A 146 10.44 31.94 10.50
CA SER A 146 9.92 32.60 11.71
C SER A 146 9.00 31.70 12.55
N LEU A 147 8.54 30.57 11.99
CA LEU A 147 7.73 29.60 12.71
C LEU A 147 8.48 29.04 13.92
N PRO A 148 7.88 29.11 15.13
CA PRO A 148 8.52 28.63 16.34
C PRO A 148 8.56 27.10 16.39
N TYR A 149 9.43 26.55 17.24
CA TYR A 149 9.30 25.15 17.67
C TYR A 149 8.02 25.00 18.49
N PRO A 150 7.16 24.00 18.21
CA PRO A 150 5.94 23.80 18.95
C PRO A 150 6.22 23.21 20.34
N ASP A 151 5.39 23.56 21.33
CA ASP A 151 5.46 23.00 22.69
C ASP A 151 5.33 21.47 22.67
N LYS A 152 4.50 20.95 21.76
CA LYS A 152 4.28 19.53 21.55
C LYS A 152 4.39 19.19 20.07
N HIS A 153 5.36 18.33 19.76
CA HIS A 153 5.58 17.85 18.40
C HIS A 153 4.65 16.68 18.06
N ASN A 154 4.43 16.46 16.76
CA ASN A 154 3.60 15.37 16.25
C ASN A 154 4.15 13.96 16.57
N ASP A 155 5.47 13.82 16.65
CA ASP A 155 6.16 12.56 16.90
C ASP A 155 7.54 12.77 17.54
N SER A 156 8.10 11.67 18.07
CA SER A 156 9.42 11.65 18.74
C SER A 156 10.56 12.06 17.81
N TYR A 157 10.46 11.76 16.52
CA TYR A 157 11.47 12.12 15.53
C TYR A 157 11.55 13.64 15.42
N SER A 158 10.41 14.29 15.23
CA SER A 158 10.28 15.75 15.10
C SER A 158 10.79 16.46 16.35
N ALA A 159 10.42 15.99 17.54
CA ALA A 159 10.90 16.54 18.82
C ALA A 159 12.43 16.45 18.95
N THR A 160 13.02 15.29 18.67
CA THR A 160 14.46 15.09 18.83
C THR A 160 15.28 15.81 17.76
N LYS A 161 14.76 15.94 16.53
CA LYS A 161 15.38 16.76 15.49
C LYS A 161 15.34 18.25 15.82
N ALA A 162 14.26 18.74 16.42
CA ALA A 162 14.17 20.14 16.88
C ALA A 162 15.20 20.45 17.97
N LEU A 163 15.36 19.54 18.95
CA LEU A 163 16.41 19.66 19.98
C LEU A 163 17.82 19.67 19.36
N GLY A 164 18.10 18.77 18.41
CA GLY A 164 19.38 18.75 17.69
C GLY A 164 19.64 20.04 16.89
N GLU A 165 18.62 20.55 16.19
CA GLU A 165 18.71 21.81 15.42
C GLU A 165 19.01 23.01 16.34
N ALA A 166 18.30 23.10 17.46
CA ALA A 166 18.53 24.16 18.45
C ALA A 166 19.96 24.14 19.01
N LEU A 167 20.53 22.94 19.24
CA LEU A 167 21.92 22.80 19.68
C LEU A 167 22.92 23.28 18.62
N VAL A 168 22.71 22.91 17.35
CA VAL A 168 23.58 23.33 16.24
C VAL A 168 23.53 24.84 16.07
N VAL A 169 22.33 25.43 15.98
CA VAL A 169 22.15 26.89 15.87
C VAL A 169 22.83 27.63 17.02
N LYS A 170 22.68 27.13 18.26
CA LYS A 170 23.31 27.72 19.45
C LYS A 170 24.84 27.63 19.43
N SER A 171 25.41 26.64 18.76
CA SER A 171 26.87 26.45 18.65
C SER A 171 27.56 27.36 17.63
N ASN A 172 26.80 28.15 16.87
CA ASN A 172 27.35 29.09 15.91
C ASN A 172 28.28 30.13 16.57
N GLY A 173 29.44 30.36 15.97
CA GLY A 173 30.44 31.32 16.42
C GLY A 173 31.33 30.83 17.56
N VAL A 174 30.98 29.73 18.22
CA VAL A 174 31.80 29.16 19.31
C VAL A 174 33.12 28.66 18.72
N ASN A 175 34.24 29.23 19.20
CA ASN A 175 35.59 28.96 18.69
C ASN A 175 35.74 29.08 17.15
N GLY A 176 34.95 29.96 16.53
CA GLY A 176 34.98 30.19 15.08
C GLY A 176 34.20 29.18 14.24
N LEU A 177 33.46 28.25 14.87
CA LEU A 177 32.60 27.29 14.16
C LEU A 177 31.41 28.00 13.51
N LEU A 178 31.29 27.93 12.19
CA LEU A 178 30.11 28.40 11.47
C LEU A 178 29.12 27.25 11.27
N THR A 179 27.84 27.50 11.52
CA THR A 179 26.81 26.46 11.43
C THR A 179 25.68 26.82 10.47
N CYS A 180 25.03 25.81 9.90
CA CYS A 180 23.84 25.99 9.07
C CYS A 180 22.94 24.76 9.19
N CYS A 181 21.62 24.95 9.28
CA CYS A 181 20.64 23.87 9.36
C CYS A 181 19.77 23.83 8.11
N ILE A 182 19.62 22.64 7.51
CA ILE A 182 18.88 22.42 6.27
C ILE A 182 17.61 21.63 6.59
N ARG A 183 16.42 22.16 6.29
CA ARG A 183 15.11 21.51 6.53
C ARG A 183 14.50 21.02 5.20
N PRO A 184 14.94 19.86 4.66
CA PRO A 184 14.44 19.35 3.39
C PRO A 184 13.02 18.77 3.53
N SER A 185 12.15 19.12 2.60
CA SER A 185 10.75 18.69 2.61
C SER A 185 10.54 17.36 1.90
N SER A 186 9.98 16.37 2.59
CA SER A 186 9.58 15.04 2.09
C SER A 186 10.46 14.51 0.95
N ILE A 187 11.70 14.13 1.31
CA ILE A 187 12.72 13.75 0.31
C ILE A 187 12.26 12.52 -0.47
N PHE A 188 12.37 12.58 -1.80
CA PHE A 188 12.08 11.47 -2.70
C PHE A 188 13.14 11.36 -3.81
N GLY A 189 13.30 10.18 -4.40
CA GLY A 189 14.31 9.94 -5.42
C GLY A 189 14.81 8.50 -5.49
N PRO A 190 15.73 8.20 -6.43
CA PRO A 190 16.40 6.90 -6.50
C PRO A 190 17.10 6.51 -5.21
N GLY A 191 16.83 5.30 -4.73
CA GLY A 191 17.37 4.77 -3.48
C GLY A 191 16.55 5.08 -2.23
N ASP A 192 15.36 5.68 -2.38
CA ASP A 192 14.41 5.85 -1.28
C ASP A 192 13.99 4.51 -0.67
N GLY A 193 14.30 4.31 0.62
CA GLY A 193 13.97 3.10 1.36
C GLY A 193 12.63 3.14 2.09
N LEU A 194 11.92 4.27 2.10
CA LEU A 194 10.75 4.49 2.95
C LEU A 194 9.49 4.83 2.19
N LEU A 195 9.47 5.91 1.40
CA LEU A 195 8.24 6.44 0.82
C LEU A 195 7.73 5.55 -0.32
N VAL A 196 8.50 5.37 -1.38
CA VAL A 196 8.10 4.55 -2.54
C VAL A 196 7.81 3.09 -2.16
N PRO A 197 8.67 2.38 -1.39
CA PRO A 197 8.39 1.00 -0.97
C PRO A 197 7.11 0.88 -0.13
N SER A 198 6.85 1.85 0.76
CA SER A 198 5.62 1.84 1.58
C SER A 198 4.37 2.06 0.74
N LEU A 199 4.41 2.95 -0.26
CA LEU A 199 3.31 3.17 -1.20
C LEU A 199 3.01 1.91 -2.02
N VAL A 200 4.06 1.26 -2.54
CA VAL A 200 3.92 0.01 -3.30
C VAL A 200 3.38 -1.12 -2.41
N ALA A 201 3.88 -1.26 -1.17
CA ALA A 201 3.37 -2.25 -0.23
C ALA A 201 1.89 -2.03 0.10
N ALA A 202 1.47 -0.77 0.29
CA ALA A 202 0.07 -0.42 0.47
C ALA A 202 -0.78 -0.73 -0.78
N ALA A 203 -0.24 -0.50 -1.98
CA ALA A 203 -0.91 -0.81 -3.24
C ALA A 203 -1.09 -2.30 -3.47
N ARG A 204 -0.04 -3.10 -3.22
CA ARG A 204 -0.09 -4.58 -3.27
C ARG A 204 -1.08 -5.15 -2.26
N ALA A 205 -1.22 -4.52 -1.09
CA ALA A 205 -2.22 -4.89 -0.08
C ALA A 205 -3.64 -4.37 -0.39
N GLY A 206 -3.88 -3.74 -1.55
CA GLY A 206 -5.18 -3.20 -1.95
C GLY A 206 -5.62 -1.94 -1.19
N LYS A 207 -4.73 -1.35 -0.38
CA LYS A 207 -4.99 -0.17 0.46
C LYS A 207 -4.78 1.16 -0.27
N SER A 208 -4.12 1.18 -1.43
CA SER A 208 -3.89 2.41 -2.21
C SER A 208 -5.13 3.02 -2.85
N LYS A 209 -6.30 2.37 -2.73
CA LYS A 209 -7.56 2.87 -3.29
C LYS A 209 -8.13 4.05 -2.51
N PHE A 210 -7.67 4.23 -1.26
CA PHE A 210 -8.23 5.18 -0.31
C PHE A 210 -7.42 6.47 -0.22
N ILE A 211 -8.12 7.60 -0.18
CA ILE A 211 -7.63 8.93 0.15
C ILE A 211 -8.16 9.25 1.55
N ILE A 212 -7.28 9.50 2.50
CA ILE A 212 -7.67 9.90 3.86
C ILE A 212 -7.80 11.43 3.88
N GLY A 213 -8.98 11.92 4.28
CA GLY A 213 -9.34 13.33 4.21
C GLY A 213 -10.00 13.71 2.89
N ASP A 214 -10.01 15.02 2.58
CA ASP A 214 -10.64 15.57 1.38
C ASP A 214 -9.76 15.46 0.13
N GLY A 215 -8.46 15.21 0.31
CA GLY A 215 -7.45 15.05 -0.72
C GLY A 215 -6.87 16.38 -1.25
N ASN A 216 -7.18 17.51 -0.63
CA ASN A 216 -6.71 18.83 -1.09
C ASN A 216 -5.47 19.33 -0.34
N ASN A 217 -4.88 18.52 0.54
CA ASN A 217 -3.70 18.89 1.30
C ASN A 217 -2.48 19.08 0.40
N VAL A 218 -1.89 20.28 0.48
CA VAL A 218 -0.73 20.70 -0.33
C VAL A 218 0.57 20.42 0.41
N TYR A 219 1.55 19.89 -0.31
CA TYR A 219 2.82 19.37 0.22
C TYR A 219 3.99 19.83 -0.62
N ASP A 220 5.11 20.08 0.05
CA ASP A 220 6.42 20.16 -0.59
C ASP A 220 7.11 18.79 -0.58
N PHE A 221 7.56 18.38 -1.76
CA PHE A 221 8.43 17.24 -1.99
C PHE A 221 9.72 17.74 -2.61
N THR A 222 10.84 17.27 -2.08
CA THR A 222 12.17 17.70 -2.55
C THR A 222 12.90 16.53 -3.15
N TYR A 223 13.34 16.67 -4.39
CA TYR A 223 14.13 15.63 -5.05
C TYR A 223 15.49 15.49 -4.37
N VAL A 224 15.95 14.25 -4.20
CA VAL A 224 17.13 13.94 -3.37
C VAL A 224 18.42 14.65 -3.82
N GLU A 225 18.64 14.80 -5.13
CA GLU A 225 19.80 15.55 -5.64
C GLU A 225 19.70 17.06 -5.35
N ASN A 226 18.48 17.62 -5.29
CA ASN A 226 18.29 19.01 -4.87
C ASN A 226 18.61 19.20 -3.38
N VAL A 227 18.30 18.21 -2.55
CA VAL A 227 18.72 18.23 -1.14
C VAL A 227 20.23 18.21 -1.01
N ALA A 228 20.91 17.34 -1.75
CA ALA A 228 22.37 17.30 -1.78
C ALA A 228 22.97 18.64 -2.29
N HIS A 229 22.39 19.21 -3.35
CA HIS A 229 22.75 20.52 -3.85
C HIS A 229 22.59 21.63 -2.80
N ALA A 230 21.51 21.63 -2.02
CA ALA A 230 21.30 22.60 -0.94
C ALA A 230 22.41 22.56 0.13
N HIS A 231 22.94 21.37 0.45
CA HIS A 231 24.06 21.24 1.38
C HIS A 231 25.35 21.84 0.79
N ILE A 232 25.58 21.66 -0.52
CA ILE A 232 26.71 22.27 -1.23
C ILE A 232 26.56 23.80 -1.29
N CYS A 233 25.36 24.32 -1.54
CA CYS A 233 25.08 25.75 -1.49
C CYS A 233 25.37 26.35 -0.11
N ALA A 234 24.92 25.69 0.96
CA ALA A 234 25.22 26.09 2.32
C ALA A 234 26.73 26.06 2.63
N GLU A 235 27.43 25.02 2.17
CA GLU A 235 28.90 24.92 2.29
C GLU A 235 29.61 26.10 1.65
N ARG A 236 29.25 26.42 0.40
CA ARG A 236 29.83 27.52 -0.36
C ARG A 236 29.56 28.87 0.30
N ALA A 237 28.31 29.12 0.69
CA ALA A 237 27.92 30.38 1.33
C ALA A 237 28.68 30.61 2.64
N LEU A 238 28.84 29.56 3.48
CA LEU A 238 29.64 29.65 4.70
C LEU A 238 31.15 29.80 4.41
N ALA A 239 31.65 29.18 3.33
CA ALA A 239 33.06 29.26 2.96
C ALA A 239 33.45 30.59 2.30
N SER A 240 32.49 31.35 1.74
CA SER A 240 32.73 32.64 1.08
C SER A 240 33.33 33.72 1.99
N GLY A 241 33.15 33.60 3.31
CA GLY A 241 33.56 34.62 4.27
C GLY A 241 32.75 35.92 4.15
N GLY A 242 33.12 36.92 4.96
CA GLY A 242 32.50 38.25 4.96
C GLY A 242 30.98 38.24 5.15
N GLU A 243 30.31 39.19 4.52
CA GLU A 243 28.86 39.41 4.68
C GLU A 243 28.00 38.20 4.26
N VAL A 244 28.44 37.43 3.26
CA VAL A 244 27.70 36.25 2.78
C VAL A 244 27.69 35.16 3.85
N ALA A 245 28.85 34.85 4.45
CA ALA A 245 28.95 33.87 5.51
C ALA A 245 28.19 34.31 6.77
N GLU A 246 28.28 35.59 7.15
CA GLU A 246 27.53 36.15 8.28
C GLU A 246 26.02 36.08 8.08
N LYS A 247 25.55 36.31 6.85
CA LYS A 247 24.13 36.16 6.49
C LYS A 247 23.68 34.70 6.51
N ALA A 248 24.53 33.75 6.15
CA ALA A 248 24.20 32.33 6.08
C ALA A 248 24.33 31.59 7.43
N ALA A 249 25.26 32.00 8.29
CA ALA A 249 25.63 31.29 9.50
C ALA A 249 24.58 31.38 10.63
N GLY A 250 24.52 30.34 11.46
CA GLY A 250 23.68 30.26 12.66
C GLY A 250 22.18 30.18 12.39
N LYS A 251 21.79 29.73 11.19
CA LYS A 251 20.41 29.81 10.71
C LYS A 251 19.92 28.47 10.17
N ALA A 252 18.60 28.33 10.13
CA ALA A 252 17.92 27.24 9.46
C ALA A 252 17.31 27.72 8.14
N TYR A 253 17.14 26.80 7.18
CA TYR A 253 16.60 27.06 5.85
C TYR A 253 15.65 25.95 5.41
N PHE A 254 14.43 26.29 5.01
CA PHE A 254 13.55 25.35 4.33
C PHE A 254 14.05 25.10 2.91
N ILE A 255 14.11 23.83 2.53
CA ILE A 255 14.48 23.41 1.18
C ILE A 255 13.28 22.67 0.57
N THR A 256 12.82 23.18 -0.56
CA THR A 256 11.72 22.63 -1.37
C THR A 256 12.13 22.55 -2.84
N ASN A 257 11.32 21.92 -3.69
CA ASN A 257 11.47 21.97 -5.14
C ASN A 257 10.86 23.23 -5.78
N LEU A 258 10.31 24.17 -5.01
CA LEU A 258 9.54 25.34 -5.48
C LEU A 258 8.25 25.00 -6.27
N GLU A 259 7.84 23.74 -6.27
CA GLU A 259 6.69 23.22 -7.01
C GLU A 259 5.74 22.47 -6.05
N PRO A 260 4.99 23.19 -5.20
CA PRO A 260 4.09 22.55 -4.24
C PRO A 260 2.96 21.81 -4.98
N ILE A 261 2.69 20.57 -4.55
CA ILE A 261 1.72 19.68 -5.20
C ILE A 261 0.77 19.10 -4.14
N LYS A 262 -0.43 18.70 -4.54
CA LYS A 262 -1.32 17.94 -3.65
C LYS A 262 -0.66 16.62 -3.28
N PHE A 263 -0.66 16.27 -1.99
CA PHE A 263 -0.06 15.03 -1.50
C PHE A 263 -0.55 13.80 -2.26
N TRP A 264 -1.87 13.70 -2.44
CA TRP A 264 -2.49 12.57 -3.11
C TRP A 264 -2.27 12.58 -4.63
N GLU A 265 -1.96 13.73 -5.23
CA GLU A 265 -1.53 13.81 -6.63
C GLU A 265 -0.13 13.23 -6.78
N PHE A 266 0.81 13.64 -5.94
CA PHE A 266 2.17 13.07 -5.92
C PHE A 266 2.14 11.54 -5.73
N VAL A 267 1.36 11.05 -4.76
CA VAL A 267 1.18 9.61 -4.54
C VAL A 267 0.60 8.93 -5.77
N SER A 268 -0.37 9.57 -6.44
CA SER A 268 -0.99 9.03 -7.65
C SER A 268 0.01 8.91 -8.80
N LEU A 269 0.83 9.93 -9.04
CA LEU A 269 1.84 9.93 -10.11
C LEU A 269 2.86 8.80 -9.94
N ILE A 270 3.35 8.58 -8.71
CA ILE A 270 4.26 7.45 -8.40
C ILE A 270 3.56 6.10 -8.64
N LEU A 271 2.34 5.93 -8.14
CA LEU A 271 1.61 4.66 -8.26
C LEU A 271 1.27 4.35 -9.73
N GLU A 272 0.78 5.32 -10.49
CA GLU A 272 0.47 5.18 -11.91
C GLU A 272 1.73 4.88 -12.73
N GLY A 273 2.83 5.59 -12.47
CA GLY A 273 4.12 5.34 -13.13
C GLY A 273 4.68 3.94 -12.87
N LEU A 274 4.33 3.33 -11.74
CA LEU A 274 4.68 1.95 -11.39
C LEU A 274 3.61 0.92 -11.82
N GLY A 275 2.52 1.34 -12.48
CA GLY A 275 1.47 0.44 -12.98
C GLY A 275 0.38 0.07 -11.98
N TYR A 276 0.30 0.75 -10.82
CA TYR A 276 -0.74 0.55 -9.82
C TYR A 276 -1.97 1.46 -10.04
N GLN A 277 -3.10 1.11 -9.42
CA GLN A 277 -4.31 1.91 -9.51
C GLN A 277 -4.23 3.21 -8.70
N ARG A 278 -4.72 4.29 -9.30
CA ARG A 278 -4.90 5.59 -8.65
C ARG A 278 -5.86 5.50 -7.45
N PRO A 279 -5.53 6.14 -6.31
CA PRO A 279 -6.48 6.37 -5.22
C PRO A 279 -7.71 7.15 -5.69
N LYS A 280 -8.92 6.70 -5.33
CA LYS A 280 -10.19 7.36 -5.74
C LYS A 280 -11.22 7.48 -4.63
N ILE A 281 -11.17 6.60 -3.63
CA ILE A 281 -12.18 6.52 -2.58
C ILE A 281 -11.77 7.42 -1.43
N LYS A 282 -12.50 8.52 -1.22
CA LYS A 282 -12.22 9.43 -0.10
C LYS A 282 -12.87 8.92 1.18
N ILE A 283 -12.10 8.88 2.26
CA ILE A 283 -12.58 8.56 3.62
C ILE A 283 -12.34 9.80 4.49
N PRO A 284 -13.40 10.42 5.05
CA PRO A 284 -13.24 11.59 5.91
C PRO A 284 -12.32 11.32 7.10
N ALA A 285 -11.42 12.26 7.40
CA ALA A 285 -10.47 12.14 8.50
C ALA A 285 -11.14 11.91 9.87
N ILE A 286 -12.32 12.50 10.07
CA ILE A 286 -13.14 12.33 11.28
C ILE A 286 -13.56 10.87 11.54
N VAL A 287 -13.65 10.04 10.50
CA VAL A 287 -13.95 8.61 10.61
C VAL A 287 -12.68 7.82 10.94
N VAL A 288 -11.55 8.20 10.32
CA VAL A 288 -10.28 7.47 10.45
C VAL A 288 -9.57 7.77 11.77
N MET A 289 -9.68 8.99 12.29
CA MET A 289 -8.99 9.41 13.51
C MET A 289 -9.36 8.59 14.76
N PRO A 290 -10.65 8.35 15.09
CA PRO A 290 -11.02 7.49 16.21
C PRO A 290 -10.47 6.06 16.07
N ILE A 291 -10.52 5.50 14.84
CA ILE A 291 -9.96 4.17 14.56
C ILE A 291 -8.45 4.16 14.82
N ALA A 292 -7.73 5.20 14.39
CA ALA A 292 -6.30 5.33 14.62
C ALA A 292 -5.96 5.42 16.12
N HIS A 293 -6.77 6.12 16.92
CA HIS A 293 -6.60 6.17 18.38
C HIS A 293 -6.83 4.81 19.04
N ILE A 294 -7.86 4.06 18.61
CA ILE A 294 -8.10 2.70 19.10
C ILE A 294 -6.92 1.78 18.76
N VAL A 295 -6.42 1.85 17.52
CA VAL A 295 -5.25 1.07 17.08
C VAL A 295 -4.01 1.42 17.90
N GLU A 296 -3.76 2.70 18.16
CA GLU A 296 -2.64 3.12 19.00
C GLU A 296 -2.79 2.64 20.44
N TRP A 297 -3.99 2.75 21.02
CA TRP A 297 -4.27 2.25 22.37
C TRP A 297 -4.05 0.73 22.46
N THR A 298 -4.51 -0.01 21.46
CA THR A 298 -4.33 -1.46 21.37
C THR A 298 -2.85 -1.82 21.23
N TYR A 299 -2.08 -1.06 20.44
CA TYR A 299 -0.64 -1.22 20.33
C TYR A 299 0.10 -0.88 21.62
N ARG A 300 -0.33 0.13 22.40
CA ARG A 300 0.27 0.41 23.71
C ARG A 300 0.08 -0.76 24.68
N LEU A 301 -1.07 -1.42 24.61
CA LEU A 301 -1.39 -2.58 25.45
C LEU A 301 -0.66 -3.85 25.00
N LEU A 302 -0.63 -4.13 23.69
CA LEU A 302 -0.15 -5.40 23.13
C LEU A 302 1.27 -5.32 22.52
N GLY A 303 1.83 -4.12 22.39
CA GLY A 303 3.17 -3.88 21.86
C GLY A 303 4.28 -4.62 22.62
N PRO A 304 4.30 -4.60 23.98
CA PRO A 304 5.24 -5.39 24.76
C PRO A 304 5.17 -6.91 24.50
N TYR A 305 4.04 -7.40 23.96
CA TYR A 305 3.80 -8.80 23.64
C TYR A 305 4.10 -9.14 22.17
N GLY A 306 4.82 -8.27 21.45
CA GLY A 306 5.34 -8.56 20.10
C GLY A 306 4.43 -8.10 18.96
N MET A 307 3.41 -7.28 19.22
CA MET A 307 2.64 -6.65 18.15
C MET A 307 3.53 -5.71 17.31
N LYS A 308 3.50 -5.84 15.98
CA LYS A 308 4.23 -4.95 15.08
C LYS A 308 3.64 -3.54 15.09
N VAL A 309 4.48 -2.53 14.89
CA VAL A 309 4.07 -1.12 14.83
C VAL A 309 2.95 -0.94 13.79
N PRO A 310 1.77 -0.45 14.18
CA PRO A 310 0.66 -0.29 13.26
C PRO A 310 0.95 0.79 12.22
N GLN A 311 0.49 0.59 10.98
CA GLN A 311 0.63 1.60 9.93
C GLN A 311 -0.35 2.77 10.09
N LEU A 312 -1.48 2.54 10.77
CA LEU A 312 -2.51 3.54 11.03
C LEU A 312 -2.34 4.08 12.45
N THR A 313 -1.68 5.23 12.58
CA THR A 313 -1.52 5.96 13.84
C THR A 313 -2.08 7.37 13.71
N PRO A 314 -2.53 8.01 14.80
CA PRO A 314 -3.05 9.39 14.74
C PRO A 314 -2.04 10.37 14.14
N SER A 315 -0.76 10.23 14.50
CA SER A 315 0.36 11.00 13.94
C SER A 315 0.46 10.87 12.41
N ARG A 316 0.30 9.65 11.87
CA ARG A 316 0.30 9.41 10.42
C ARG A 316 -0.96 9.94 9.75
N VAL A 317 -2.12 9.81 10.37
CA VAL A 317 -3.36 10.37 9.81
C VAL A 317 -3.25 11.89 9.68
N ARG A 318 -2.76 12.57 10.73
CA ARG A 318 -2.49 14.02 10.71
C ARG A 318 -1.54 14.43 9.58
N ILE A 319 -0.45 13.69 9.42
CA ILE A 319 0.45 13.85 8.28
C ILE A 319 -0.29 13.66 6.95
N LEU A 320 -1.17 12.67 6.80
CA LEU A 320 -1.85 12.44 5.53
C LEU A 320 -2.95 13.47 5.22
N THR A 321 -3.40 14.26 6.21
CA THR A 321 -4.54 15.19 6.07
C THR A 321 -4.17 16.67 6.14
N CYS A 322 -3.10 17.04 6.86
CA CYS A 322 -2.75 18.45 7.07
C CYS A 322 -1.81 18.95 5.98
N SER A 323 -2.11 20.10 5.35
CA SER A 323 -1.22 20.78 4.41
C SER A 323 0.07 21.23 5.08
N ARG A 324 1.18 21.10 4.37
CA ARG A 324 2.53 21.52 4.78
C ARG A 324 3.30 22.02 3.57
N SER A 325 3.16 23.31 3.29
CA SER A 325 4.01 24.01 2.34
C SER A 325 4.85 25.09 3.02
N PHE A 326 6.05 25.33 2.48
CA PHE A 326 7.06 26.20 3.06
C PHE A 326 7.65 27.18 2.04
N ASP A 327 7.93 28.38 2.51
CA ASP A 327 8.64 29.40 1.75
C ASP A 327 10.13 29.10 1.73
N CYS A 328 10.72 29.06 0.54
CA CYS A 328 12.13 28.77 0.29
C CYS A 328 12.93 30.03 -0.11
N SER A 329 12.31 31.22 -0.05
CA SER A 329 12.93 32.49 -0.47
C SER A 329 14.21 32.79 0.31
N ARG A 330 14.21 32.52 1.62
CA ARG A 330 15.39 32.74 2.47
C ARG A 330 16.59 31.89 2.03
N ALA A 331 16.37 30.63 1.64
CA ALA A 331 17.43 29.75 1.15
C ALA A 331 17.98 30.23 -0.20
N LYS A 332 17.11 30.73 -1.07
CA LYS A 332 17.50 31.34 -2.34
C LYS A 332 18.39 32.58 -2.11
N ASP A 333 17.99 33.45 -1.20
CA ASP A 333 18.65 34.74 -1.00
C ASP A 333 19.95 34.64 -0.20
N GLN A 334 20.01 33.79 0.82
CA GLN A 334 21.12 33.76 1.78
C GLN A 334 22.15 32.67 1.50
N ILE A 335 21.76 31.55 0.90
CA ILE A 335 22.68 30.46 0.55
C ILE A 335 22.74 30.18 -0.96
N GLY A 336 21.98 30.93 -1.79
CA GLY A 336 22.01 30.78 -3.24
C GLY A 336 21.41 29.46 -3.73
N TYR A 337 20.44 28.89 -2.99
CA TYR A 337 19.81 27.64 -3.37
C TYR A 337 18.71 27.86 -4.44
N THR A 338 18.82 27.11 -5.53
CA THR A 338 17.73 26.88 -6.50
C THR A 338 17.71 25.41 -6.90
N PRO A 339 16.53 24.79 -7.06
CA PRO A 339 16.45 23.39 -7.46
C PRO A 339 17.07 23.19 -8.85
N ILE A 340 17.91 22.16 -8.97
CA ILE A 340 18.61 21.80 -10.22
C ILE A 340 17.87 20.74 -11.04
N VAL A 341 16.91 20.05 -10.40
CA VAL A 341 16.02 19.06 -11.02
C VAL A 341 14.58 19.44 -10.70
N SER A 342 13.73 19.51 -11.72
CA SER A 342 12.29 19.77 -11.56
C SER A 342 11.58 18.61 -10.86
N LEU A 343 10.41 18.86 -10.30
CA LEU A 343 9.58 17.83 -9.69
C LEU A 343 9.20 16.74 -10.71
N GLU A 344 8.86 17.13 -11.94
CA GLU A 344 8.51 16.22 -13.03
C GLU A 344 9.68 15.27 -13.38
N ASP A 345 10.87 15.81 -13.60
CA ASP A 345 12.05 14.99 -13.89
C ASP A 345 12.44 14.12 -12.70
N GLY A 346 12.33 14.65 -11.49
CA GLY A 346 12.56 13.90 -10.26
C GLY A 346 11.61 12.71 -10.14
N LEU A 347 10.32 12.89 -10.44
CA LEU A 347 9.31 11.83 -10.44
C LEU A 347 9.64 10.76 -11.48
N ARG A 348 9.96 11.17 -12.71
CA ARG A 348 10.34 10.27 -13.80
C ARG A 348 11.55 9.40 -13.43
N LYS A 349 12.65 10.02 -12.99
CA LYS A 349 13.87 9.31 -12.53
C LYS A 349 13.58 8.37 -11.35
N THR A 350 12.72 8.79 -10.42
CA THR A 350 12.29 7.95 -9.29
C THR A 350 11.59 6.71 -9.81
N ILE A 351 10.57 6.86 -10.66
CA ILE A 351 9.79 5.74 -11.22
C ILE A 351 10.69 4.76 -11.99
N GLU A 352 11.62 5.28 -12.80
CA GLU A 352 12.59 4.47 -13.54
C GLU A 352 13.48 3.63 -12.61
N SER A 353 13.97 4.22 -11.52
CA SER A 353 14.84 3.53 -10.54
C SER A 353 14.14 2.39 -9.79
N PHE A 354 12.81 2.47 -9.64
CA PHE A 354 11.99 1.46 -8.98
C PHE A 354 11.30 0.49 -9.96
N SER A 355 11.89 0.26 -11.14
CA SER A 355 11.39 -0.68 -12.14
C SER A 355 11.10 -2.09 -11.58
N HIS A 356 11.91 -2.56 -10.62
CA HIS A 356 11.72 -3.83 -9.90
C HIS A 356 10.47 -3.88 -9.00
N LEU A 357 9.89 -2.74 -8.64
CA LEU A 357 8.65 -2.62 -7.85
C LEU A 357 7.41 -2.43 -8.71
N ARG A 358 7.56 -2.30 -10.03
CA ARG A 358 6.42 -2.20 -10.95
C ARG A 358 5.42 -3.29 -10.66
N ALA A 359 4.14 -2.95 -10.80
CA ALA A 359 3.11 -3.96 -10.84
C ALA A 359 3.50 -4.92 -11.95
N GLU A 360 3.78 -6.18 -11.61
CA GLU A 360 3.67 -7.25 -12.59
C GLU A 360 2.33 -7.02 -13.27
N CYS A 361 2.30 -6.99 -14.60
CA CYS A 361 1.06 -6.99 -15.34
C CYS A 361 0.21 -8.12 -14.76
N GLN A 362 -0.65 -7.82 -13.79
CA GLN A 362 -1.75 -8.69 -13.48
C GLN A 362 -2.46 -8.75 -14.81
N PRO A 363 -2.46 -9.90 -15.50
CA PRO A 363 -3.22 -9.98 -16.72
C PRO A 363 -4.60 -9.53 -16.26
N LYS A 364 -5.12 -8.44 -16.83
CA LYS A 364 -6.57 -8.29 -16.94
C LYS A 364 -6.97 -9.64 -17.50
N LYS A 365 -7.54 -10.53 -16.67
CA LYS A 365 -7.90 -11.88 -17.09
C LYS A 365 -8.83 -11.66 -18.28
N GLY A 366 -8.29 -11.76 -19.50
CA GLY A 366 -9.04 -11.81 -20.74
C GLY A 366 -9.78 -13.14 -20.86
N GLY A 367 -9.63 -14.02 -19.86
CA GLY A 367 -10.37 -15.25 -19.71
C GLY A 367 -11.49 -15.14 -18.65
N PRO A 368 -12.59 -15.90 -18.82
CA PRO A 368 -13.69 -15.96 -17.86
C PRO A 368 -13.21 -16.46 -16.48
N SER A 369 -13.71 -15.87 -15.39
CA SER A 369 -13.44 -16.32 -14.01
C SER A 369 -13.90 -17.76 -13.78
N LYS A 370 -13.26 -18.50 -12.86
CA LYS A 370 -13.65 -19.89 -12.54
C LYS A 370 -15.13 -20.00 -12.14
N ALA A 371 -15.66 -19.01 -11.42
CA ALA A 371 -17.09 -18.93 -11.11
C ALA A 371 -17.95 -18.83 -12.37
N SER A 372 -17.56 -18.00 -13.35
CA SER A 372 -18.31 -17.90 -14.60
C SER A 372 -18.25 -19.17 -15.46
N VAL A 373 -17.16 -19.96 -15.34
CA VAL A 373 -17.06 -21.29 -15.96
C VAL A 373 -17.94 -22.30 -15.23
N CYS A 374 -17.93 -22.31 -13.90
CA CYS A 374 -18.77 -23.18 -13.07
C CYS A 374 -20.27 -22.93 -13.29
N LEU A 375 -20.66 -21.68 -13.46
CA LEU A 375 -22.05 -21.28 -13.75
C LEU A 375 -22.46 -21.51 -15.22
N GLY A 376 -21.65 -22.20 -16.02
CA GLY A 376 -21.99 -22.62 -17.39
C GLY A 376 -21.81 -21.57 -18.47
N ARG A 377 -21.25 -20.39 -18.14
CA ARG A 377 -21.15 -19.19 -19.00
C ARG A 377 -22.52 -18.67 -19.49
N GLY A 378 -22.61 -17.37 -19.79
CA GLY A 378 -23.83 -16.74 -20.30
C GLY A 378 -24.74 -16.13 -19.22
N LYS A 379 -26.03 -15.97 -19.56
CA LYS A 379 -26.98 -15.10 -18.83
C LYS A 379 -27.07 -15.36 -17.32
N VAL A 380 -27.01 -16.61 -16.88
CA VAL A 380 -27.08 -16.98 -15.45
C VAL A 380 -25.82 -16.53 -14.71
N ALA A 381 -24.64 -16.79 -15.29
CA ALA A 381 -23.37 -16.33 -14.76
C ALA A 381 -23.32 -14.80 -14.70
N ASP A 382 -23.80 -14.12 -15.74
CA ASP A 382 -23.79 -12.65 -15.79
C ASP A 382 -24.75 -12.01 -14.76
N THR A 383 -25.83 -12.72 -14.41
CA THR A 383 -26.81 -12.31 -13.40
C THR A 383 -26.28 -12.54 -11.98
N LEU A 384 -25.78 -13.75 -11.67
CA LEU A 384 -25.27 -14.08 -10.34
C LEU A 384 -23.96 -13.34 -9.99
N LEU A 385 -23.12 -13.04 -10.99
CA LEU A 385 -21.86 -12.30 -10.82
C LEU A 385 -22.03 -10.77 -10.93
N TRP A 386 -23.27 -10.27 -11.05
CA TRP A 386 -23.57 -8.84 -11.16
C TRP A 386 -22.89 -8.13 -12.35
N LYS A 387 -22.56 -8.86 -13.42
CA LYS A 387 -21.97 -8.28 -14.63
C LYS A 387 -22.97 -7.40 -15.38
N ASN A 388 -24.25 -7.82 -15.40
CA ASN A 388 -25.35 -7.01 -15.93
C ASN A 388 -26.32 -6.61 -14.80
N LYS A 389 -26.14 -5.40 -14.27
CA LYS A 389 -26.93 -4.87 -13.15
C LYS A 389 -28.43 -4.81 -13.44
N ARG A 390 -28.83 -4.43 -14.66
CA ARG A 390 -30.25 -4.29 -15.02
C ARG A 390 -30.94 -5.65 -15.02
N GLN A 391 -30.32 -6.65 -15.66
CA GLN A 391 -30.83 -8.01 -15.69
C GLN A 391 -30.86 -8.63 -14.29
N THR A 392 -29.82 -8.41 -13.49
CA THR A 392 -29.73 -8.88 -12.09
C THR A 392 -30.87 -8.32 -11.24
N LEU A 393 -31.14 -7.02 -11.35
CA LEU A 393 -32.24 -6.37 -10.64
C LEU A 393 -33.61 -6.90 -11.09
N THR A 394 -33.81 -7.09 -12.40
CA THR A 394 -35.06 -7.67 -12.93
C THR A 394 -35.29 -9.08 -12.41
N VAL A 395 -34.26 -9.95 -12.42
CA VAL A 395 -34.37 -11.32 -11.88
C VAL A 395 -34.65 -11.30 -10.38
N LEU A 396 -34.00 -10.43 -9.61
CA LEU A 396 -34.28 -10.26 -8.18
C LEU A 396 -35.74 -9.83 -7.93
N LEU A 397 -36.26 -8.86 -8.69
CA LEU A 397 -37.66 -8.41 -8.57
C LEU A 397 -38.65 -9.52 -8.91
N VAL A 398 -38.40 -10.29 -9.99
CA VAL A 398 -39.21 -11.45 -10.36
C VAL A 398 -39.18 -12.51 -9.25
N MET A 399 -38.01 -12.78 -8.68
CA MET A 399 -37.86 -13.73 -7.58
C MET A 399 -38.60 -13.26 -6.31
N VAL A 400 -38.53 -11.97 -5.98
CA VAL A 400 -39.33 -11.39 -4.88
C VAL A 400 -40.83 -11.54 -5.15
N ALA A 401 -41.29 -11.27 -6.37
CA ALA A 401 -42.69 -11.49 -6.74
C ALA A 401 -43.10 -12.96 -6.60
N ILE A 402 -42.25 -13.90 -7.03
CA ILE A 402 -42.49 -15.34 -6.87
C ILE A 402 -42.59 -15.72 -5.39
N TYR A 403 -41.69 -15.19 -4.55
CA TYR A 403 -41.70 -15.45 -3.12
C TYR A 403 -43.02 -15.04 -2.47
N TYR A 404 -43.46 -13.80 -2.69
CA TYR A 404 -44.69 -13.30 -2.06
C TYR A 404 -45.96 -14.01 -2.56
N ASN A 405 -46.02 -14.36 -3.85
CA ASN A 405 -47.21 -14.97 -4.44
C ASN A 405 -47.31 -16.48 -4.18
N PHE A 406 -46.19 -17.20 -4.10
CA PHE A 406 -46.18 -18.66 -4.08
C PHE A 406 -45.55 -19.28 -2.83
N ILE A 407 -44.59 -18.61 -2.19
CA ILE A 407 -43.77 -19.21 -1.11
C ILE A 407 -44.19 -18.71 0.27
N ALA A 408 -44.43 -17.40 0.42
CA ALA A 408 -44.88 -16.79 1.67
C ALA A 408 -46.21 -17.36 2.21
N PRO A 409 -47.21 -17.74 1.37
CA PRO A 409 -48.47 -18.30 1.85
C PRO A 409 -48.39 -19.77 2.32
N GLY A 410 -47.25 -20.45 2.16
CA GLY A 410 -47.11 -21.87 2.53
C GLY A 410 -47.88 -22.85 1.63
N ALA A 411 -48.19 -22.45 0.39
CA ALA A 411 -48.97 -23.26 -0.54
C ALA A 411 -48.23 -24.53 -0.98
N THR A 412 -48.96 -25.63 -1.18
CA THR A 412 -48.38 -26.88 -1.73
C THR A 412 -47.98 -26.69 -3.19
N ILE A 413 -47.11 -27.58 -3.71
CA ILE A 413 -46.68 -27.56 -5.13
C ILE A 413 -47.90 -27.56 -6.07
N LEU A 414 -48.94 -28.33 -5.73
CA LEU A 414 -50.16 -28.43 -6.52
C LEU A 414 -50.93 -27.08 -6.58
N THR A 415 -51.07 -26.41 -5.43
CA THR A 415 -51.71 -25.08 -5.36
C THR A 415 -50.90 -24.03 -6.12
N THR A 416 -49.57 -24.11 -6.08
CA THR A 416 -48.66 -23.23 -6.82
C THR A 416 -48.77 -23.42 -8.33
N VAL A 417 -48.76 -24.67 -8.81
CA VAL A 417 -48.95 -25.00 -10.23
C VAL A 417 -50.32 -24.55 -10.71
N SER A 418 -51.38 -24.78 -9.93
CA SER A 418 -52.73 -24.33 -10.24
C SER A 418 -52.82 -22.79 -10.36
N LYS A 419 -52.26 -22.04 -9.41
CA LYS A 419 -52.22 -20.57 -9.46
C LYS A 419 -51.39 -20.05 -10.64
N LEU A 420 -50.28 -20.69 -10.96
CA LEU A 420 -49.44 -20.31 -12.10
C LEU A 420 -50.18 -20.54 -13.43
N LEU A 421 -50.83 -21.69 -13.58
CA LEU A 421 -51.67 -21.99 -14.74
C LEU A 421 -52.84 -21.01 -14.86
N LEU A 422 -53.48 -20.65 -13.74
CA LEU A 422 -54.54 -19.65 -13.70
C LEU A 422 -54.04 -18.27 -14.15
N LEU A 423 -52.88 -17.84 -13.64
CA LEU A 423 -52.28 -16.54 -13.99
C LEU A 423 -51.84 -16.52 -15.46
N LEU A 424 -51.30 -17.62 -15.96
CA LEU A 424 -50.97 -17.80 -17.37
C LEU A 424 -52.22 -17.74 -18.26
N LEU A 425 -53.31 -18.40 -17.86
CA LEU A 425 -54.59 -18.37 -18.58
C LEU A 425 -55.17 -16.96 -18.60
N ILE A 426 -55.18 -16.26 -17.46
CA ILE A 426 -55.63 -14.87 -17.37
C ILE A 426 -54.76 -13.98 -18.27
N PHE A 427 -53.44 -14.15 -18.25
CA PHE A 427 -52.52 -13.42 -19.11
C PHE A 427 -52.79 -13.69 -20.59
N LEU A 428 -52.89 -14.96 -21.00
CA LEU A 428 -53.15 -15.34 -22.39
C LEU A 428 -54.52 -14.82 -22.87
N PHE A 429 -55.53 -14.82 -21.99
CA PHE A 429 -56.85 -14.28 -22.26
C PHE A 429 -56.80 -12.76 -22.46
N ILE A 430 -56.21 -12.02 -21.51
CA ILE A 430 -56.05 -10.55 -21.62
C ILE A 430 -55.22 -10.20 -22.87
N HIS A 431 -54.11 -10.89 -23.11
CA HIS A 431 -53.25 -10.69 -24.27
C HIS A 431 -53.95 -11.01 -25.59
N GLY A 432 -54.82 -12.02 -25.62
CA GLY A 432 -55.65 -12.35 -26.80
C GLY A 432 -56.75 -11.32 -27.05
N SER A 433 -57.32 -10.74 -25.99
CA SER A 433 -58.39 -9.74 -26.05
C SER A 433 -57.90 -8.31 -26.32
N LEU A 434 -56.62 -8.02 -26.18
CA LEU A 434 -56.04 -6.70 -26.46
C LEU A 434 -56.09 -6.37 -27.98
N PRO A 435 -56.54 -5.16 -28.38
CA PRO A 435 -56.54 -4.74 -29.78
C PRO A 435 -55.12 -4.55 -30.33
N ASN A 436 -54.94 -4.74 -31.63
CA ASN A 436 -53.63 -4.76 -32.30
C ASN A 436 -52.84 -3.43 -32.19
N LYS A 437 -53.51 -2.32 -31.82
CA LYS A 437 -52.90 -1.01 -31.57
C LYS A 437 -53.46 -0.41 -30.28
N ILE A 438 -52.59 -0.04 -29.35
CA ILE A 438 -52.94 0.66 -28.11
C ILE A 438 -51.95 1.80 -27.92
N LEU A 439 -52.45 3.04 -27.81
CA LEU A 439 -51.63 4.24 -27.53
C LEU A 439 -50.37 4.34 -28.42
N GLY A 440 -50.48 4.01 -29.71
CA GLY A 440 -49.37 4.11 -30.67
C GLY A 440 -48.39 2.93 -30.70
N TYR A 441 -48.55 1.93 -29.82
CA TYR A 441 -47.73 0.71 -29.82
C TYR A 441 -48.50 -0.47 -30.47
N THR A 442 -47.82 -1.23 -31.32
CA THR A 442 -48.35 -2.45 -31.94
C THR A 442 -48.14 -3.65 -31.01
N VAL A 443 -49.22 -4.26 -30.55
CA VAL A 443 -49.16 -5.48 -29.72
C VAL A 443 -49.08 -6.69 -30.65
N GLU A 444 -47.95 -7.40 -30.61
CA GLU A 444 -47.70 -8.57 -31.45
C GLU A 444 -48.46 -9.79 -30.90
N LYS A 445 -49.38 -10.35 -31.67
CA LYS A 445 -50.19 -11.50 -31.23
C LYS A 445 -49.37 -12.80 -31.24
N ILE A 446 -49.55 -13.62 -30.22
CA ILE A 446 -48.86 -14.92 -30.12
C ILE A 446 -49.39 -15.84 -31.25
N PRO A 447 -48.52 -16.33 -32.14
CA PRO A 447 -48.94 -17.18 -33.25
C PRO A 447 -49.42 -18.56 -32.79
N ALA A 448 -50.45 -19.10 -33.47
CA ALA A 448 -51.05 -20.39 -33.14
C ALA A 448 -50.06 -21.58 -33.20
N SER A 449 -48.98 -21.44 -33.97
CA SER A 449 -47.89 -22.43 -34.07
C SER A 449 -47.18 -22.70 -32.74
N ASN A 450 -47.19 -21.75 -31.79
CA ASN A 450 -46.59 -21.93 -30.47
C ASN A 450 -47.40 -22.87 -29.56
N PHE A 451 -48.66 -23.15 -29.90
CA PHE A 451 -49.54 -24.06 -29.15
C PHE A 451 -49.59 -25.47 -29.77
N HIS A 452 -48.87 -25.71 -30.88
CA HIS A 452 -48.80 -27.01 -31.52
C HIS A 452 -47.56 -27.79 -31.06
N LEU A 453 -47.77 -28.92 -30.39
CA LEU A 453 -46.70 -29.85 -30.04
C LEU A 453 -46.44 -30.76 -31.26
N SER A 454 -45.29 -30.63 -31.92
CA SER A 454 -44.95 -31.52 -33.05
C SER A 454 -44.69 -32.95 -32.59
N GLU A 455 -44.99 -33.92 -33.45
CA GLU A 455 -44.76 -35.35 -33.20
C GLU A 455 -43.26 -35.67 -32.99
N GLU A 456 -42.38 -34.90 -33.62
CA GLU A 456 -40.94 -34.99 -33.42
C GLU A 456 -40.53 -34.58 -31.98
N LYS A 457 -41.07 -33.45 -31.47
CA LYS A 457 -40.80 -32.98 -30.10
C LYS A 457 -41.35 -33.94 -29.05
N SER A 458 -42.53 -34.52 -29.27
CA SER A 458 -43.09 -35.50 -28.34
C SER A 458 -42.27 -36.79 -28.33
N ARG A 459 -41.80 -37.25 -29.51
CA ARG A 459 -40.91 -38.41 -29.62
C ARG A 459 -39.59 -38.21 -28.89
N ASP A 460 -38.97 -37.04 -29.00
CA ASP A 460 -37.73 -36.70 -28.28
C ASP A 460 -37.90 -36.73 -26.76
N VAL A 461 -39.01 -36.19 -26.24
CA VAL A 461 -39.33 -36.23 -24.81
C VAL A 461 -39.48 -37.68 -24.33
N VAL A 462 -40.24 -38.49 -25.06
CA VAL A 462 -40.45 -39.91 -24.73
C VAL A 462 -39.12 -40.68 -24.75
N MET A 463 -38.28 -40.45 -25.76
CA MET A 463 -36.95 -41.08 -25.86
C MET A 463 -36.02 -40.66 -24.72
N SER A 464 -36.05 -39.38 -24.32
CA SER A 464 -35.27 -38.87 -23.19
C SER A 464 -35.71 -39.48 -21.85
N MET A 465 -37.03 -39.63 -21.64
CA MET A 465 -37.59 -40.29 -20.46
C MET A 465 -37.19 -41.76 -20.41
N ALA A 466 -37.32 -42.48 -21.54
CA ALA A 466 -36.93 -43.89 -21.64
C ALA A 466 -35.42 -44.08 -21.39
N SER A 467 -34.58 -43.22 -21.96
CA SER A 467 -33.13 -43.23 -21.75
C SER A 467 -32.78 -43.00 -20.27
N SER A 468 -33.39 -42.00 -19.63
CA SER A 468 -33.18 -41.67 -18.22
C SER A 468 -33.60 -42.83 -17.30
N TRP A 469 -34.75 -43.44 -17.57
CA TRP A 469 -35.24 -44.61 -16.84
C TRP A 469 -34.30 -45.81 -16.98
N ASN A 470 -33.88 -46.12 -18.21
CA ASN A 470 -32.94 -47.21 -18.47
C ASN A 470 -31.58 -46.99 -17.79
N GLY A 471 -31.10 -45.74 -17.76
CA GLY A 471 -29.91 -45.36 -17.01
C GLY A 471 -30.05 -45.63 -15.50
N LEU A 472 -31.17 -45.21 -14.90
CA LEU A 472 -31.47 -45.45 -13.49
C LEU A 472 -31.54 -46.94 -13.16
N VAL A 473 -32.24 -47.73 -14.00
CA VAL A 473 -32.35 -49.19 -13.84
C VAL A 473 -30.99 -49.86 -13.94
N ASN A 474 -30.11 -49.42 -14.84
CA ASN A 474 -28.76 -49.94 -14.95
C ASN A 474 -27.90 -49.63 -13.71
N VAL A 475 -28.02 -48.43 -13.14
CA VAL A 475 -27.36 -48.07 -11.87
C VAL A 475 -27.86 -48.96 -10.74
N LEU A 476 -29.19 -49.13 -10.60
CA LEU A 476 -29.80 -50.03 -9.62
C LEU A 476 -29.30 -51.47 -9.78
N LYS A 477 -29.27 -51.98 -11.01
CA LYS A 477 -28.75 -53.32 -11.33
C LYS A 477 -27.27 -53.47 -10.98
N SER A 478 -26.47 -52.41 -11.16
CA SER A 478 -25.06 -52.37 -10.76
C SER A 478 -24.90 -52.41 -9.24
N LEU A 479 -25.70 -51.62 -8.51
CA LEU A 479 -25.73 -51.61 -7.05
C LEU A 479 -26.13 -52.97 -6.46
N CYS A 480 -27.17 -53.62 -7.02
CA CYS A 480 -27.61 -54.95 -6.57
C CYS A 480 -26.57 -56.05 -6.77
N LYS A 481 -25.64 -55.89 -7.72
CA LYS A 481 -24.53 -56.85 -7.93
C LYS A 481 -23.42 -56.72 -6.88
N GLY A 482 -23.40 -55.64 -6.09
CA GLY A 482 -22.49 -55.46 -4.94
C GLY A 482 -21.00 -55.28 -5.26
N LYS A 483 -20.63 -55.07 -6.54
CA LYS A 483 -19.21 -55.01 -6.96
C LYS A 483 -18.61 -53.60 -6.94
N ASP A 484 -19.42 -52.55 -7.03
CA ASP A 484 -18.96 -51.16 -7.15
C ASP A 484 -19.29 -50.33 -5.90
N TRP A 485 -18.39 -50.40 -4.92
CA TRP A 485 -18.49 -49.67 -3.66
C TRP A 485 -18.43 -48.15 -3.82
N ILE A 486 -17.75 -47.65 -4.86
CA ILE A 486 -17.63 -46.22 -5.13
C ILE A 486 -18.98 -45.68 -5.63
N LEU A 487 -19.62 -46.40 -6.54
CA LEU A 487 -20.96 -46.08 -7.00
C LEU A 487 -21.98 -46.13 -5.86
N PHE A 488 -21.90 -47.14 -5.00
CA PHE A 488 -22.75 -47.25 -3.81
C PHE A 488 -22.62 -46.03 -2.89
N LEU A 489 -21.39 -45.65 -2.53
CA LEU A 489 -21.16 -44.51 -1.64
C LEU A 489 -21.64 -43.19 -2.27
N LYS A 490 -21.44 -43.01 -3.58
CA LYS A 490 -21.95 -41.85 -4.33
C LYS A 490 -23.48 -41.78 -4.27
N VAL A 491 -24.16 -42.89 -4.54
CA VAL A 491 -25.63 -42.95 -4.53
C VAL A 491 -26.18 -42.72 -3.13
N VAL A 492 -25.60 -43.35 -2.10
CA VAL A 492 -25.98 -43.11 -0.69
C VAL A 492 -25.79 -41.64 -0.31
N PHE A 493 -24.65 -41.04 -0.64
CA PHE A 493 -24.39 -39.63 -0.37
C PHE A 493 -25.35 -38.71 -1.13
N SER A 494 -25.62 -38.98 -2.40
CA SER A 494 -26.58 -38.24 -3.20
C SER A 494 -28.01 -38.35 -2.65
N LEU A 495 -28.42 -39.53 -2.17
CA LEU A 495 -29.73 -39.74 -1.54
C LEU A 495 -29.81 -39.09 -0.16
N LEU A 496 -28.75 -39.13 0.64
CA LEU A 496 -28.68 -38.42 1.92
C LEU A 496 -28.75 -36.90 1.71
N LEU A 497 -28.03 -36.39 0.70
CA LEU A 497 -28.10 -34.99 0.31
C LEU A 497 -29.50 -34.61 -0.18
N LEU A 498 -30.13 -35.46 -1.00
CA LEU A 498 -31.48 -35.25 -1.48
C LEU A 498 -32.51 -35.30 -0.34
N SER A 499 -32.33 -36.20 0.62
CA SER A 499 -33.17 -36.30 1.83
C SER A 499 -33.01 -35.07 2.72
N PHE A 500 -31.77 -34.59 2.92
CA PHE A 500 -31.49 -33.37 3.66
C PHE A 500 -32.12 -32.14 2.99
N ILE A 501 -31.96 -32.01 1.66
CA ILE A 501 -32.57 -30.93 0.88
C ILE A 501 -34.10 -31.03 0.92
N GLY A 502 -34.65 -32.25 0.82
CA GLY A 502 -36.09 -32.49 0.88
C GLY A 502 -36.71 -32.25 2.26
N ALA A 503 -35.93 -32.34 3.34
CA ALA A 503 -36.35 -32.03 4.69
C ALA A 503 -36.40 -30.52 4.99
N LEU A 504 -35.76 -29.69 4.15
CA LEU A 504 -35.80 -28.24 4.31
C LEU A 504 -37.13 -27.68 3.80
N PRO A 505 -37.81 -26.80 4.57
CA PRO A 505 -38.98 -26.08 4.07
C PRO A 505 -38.60 -25.31 2.80
N PHE A 506 -39.45 -25.32 1.79
CA PHE A 506 -39.25 -24.57 0.54
C PHE A 506 -38.99 -23.07 0.81
N ARG A 507 -39.62 -22.54 1.86
CA ARG A 507 -39.38 -21.18 2.39
C ARG A 507 -37.94 -20.95 2.83
N THR A 508 -37.32 -21.92 3.49
CA THR A 508 -35.94 -21.84 4.00
C THR A 508 -34.94 -21.91 2.86
N ILE A 509 -35.18 -22.77 1.86
CA ILE A 509 -34.35 -22.87 0.66
C ILE A 509 -34.34 -21.54 -0.10
N PHE A 510 -35.51 -20.89 -0.24
CA PHE A 510 -35.59 -19.61 -0.91
C PHE A 510 -34.95 -18.46 -0.12
N PHE A 511 -35.21 -18.40 1.20
CA PHE A 511 -34.72 -17.31 2.04
C PHE A 511 -33.20 -17.36 2.28
N ILE A 512 -32.61 -18.56 2.38
CA ILE A 512 -31.18 -18.73 2.65
C ILE A 512 -30.40 -19.01 1.37
N GLY A 513 -30.90 -19.89 0.51
CA GLY A 513 -30.19 -20.35 -0.69
C GLY A 513 -30.03 -19.26 -1.75
N LEU A 514 -31.05 -18.42 -1.96
CA LEU A 514 -31.01 -17.38 -2.97
C LEU A 514 -29.99 -16.27 -2.61
N PRO A 515 -30.02 -15.64 -1.42
CA PRO A 515 -28.98 -14.66 -1.04
C PRO A 515 -27.59 -15.28 -1.00
N LEU A 516 -27.47 -16.52 -0.49
CA LEU A 516 -26.19 -17.23 -0.45
C LEU A 516 -25.61 -17.43 -1.85
N ALA A 517 -26.43 -17.79 -2.85
CA ALA A 517 -25.95 -17.94 -4.22
C ALA A 517 -25.42 -16.60 -4.80
N PHE A 518 -26.17 -15.50 -4.63
CA PHE A 518 -25.72 -14.19 -5.12
C PHE A 518 -24.48 -13.67 -4.39
N ILE A 519 -24.39 -13.89 -3.08
CA ILE A 519 -23.27 -13.42 -2.26
C ILE A 519 -22.04 -14.31 -2.46
N ALA A 520 -22.18 -15.63 -2.40
CA ALA A 520 -21.05 -16.56 -2.45
C ALA A 520 -20.34 -16.52 -3.81
N PHE A 521 -21.08 -16.54 -4.92
CA PHE A 521 -20.46 -16.46 -6.25
C PHE A 521 -19.82 -15.09 -6.51
N TYR A 522 -20.43 -14.00 -6.05
CA TYR A 522 -19.85 -12.66 -6.16
C TYR A 522 -18.58 -12.51 -5.30
N VAL A 523 -18.61 -12.99 -4.06
CA VAL A 523 -17.46 -12.95 -3.15
C VAL A 523 -16.33 -13.83 -3.68
N TYR A 524 -16.64 -15.03 -4.17
CA TYR A 524 -15.65 -15.92 -4.79
C TYR A 524 -15.01 -15.29 -6.03
N ASP A 525 -15.79 -14.64 -6.91
CA ASP A 525 -15.25 -13.93 -8.08
C ASP A 525 -14.29 -12.79 -7.70
N LYS A 526 -14.57 -12.08 -6.60
CA LYS A 526 -13.71 -11.00 -6.10
C LYS A 526 -12.47 -11.48 -5.35
N LYS A 527 -12.53 -12.65 -4.71
CA LYS A 527 -11.50 -13.19 -3.82
C LYS A 527 -10.99 -14.57 -4.24
N GLU A 528 -11.06 -14.88 -5.53
CA GLU A 528 -10.76 -16.21 -6.09
C GLU A 528 -9.41 -16.75 -5.60
N GLN A 529 -8.36 -15.92 -5.61
CA GLN A 529 -7.01 -16.33 -5.19
C GLN A 529 -6.88 -16.54 -3.67
N GLU A 530 -7.46 -15.66 -2.85
CA GLU A 530 -7.44 -15.80 -1.39
C GLU A 530 -8.19 -17.06 -0.96
N ILE A 531 -9.34 -17.31 -1.59
CA ILE A 531 -10.19 -18.46 -1.25
C ILE A 531 -9.57 -19.75 -1.76
N ASP A 532 -9.04 -19.79 -2.99
CA ASP A 532 -8.37 -20.98 -3.51
C ASP A 532 -7.12 -21.32 -2.68
N ALA A 533 -6.34 -20.31 -2.26
CA ALA A 533 -5.18 -20.51 -1.38
C ALA A 533 -5.60 -21.07 -0.01
N PHE A 534 -6.66 -20.50 0.59
CA PHE A 534 -7.21 -20.98 1.86
C PHE A 534 -7.75 -22.41 1.76
N ILE A 535 -8.44 -22.75 0.66
CA ILE A 535 -8.96 -24.10 0.39
C ILE A 535 -7.78 -25.07 0.23
N LEU A 536 -6.75 -24.71 -0.54
CA LEU A 536 -5.53 -25.52 -0.69
C LEU A 536 -4.82 -25.77 0.64
N GLU A 537 -4.71 -24.74 1.48
CA GLU A 537 -4.11 -24.85 2.81
C GLU A 537 -4.94 -25.77 3.71
N THR A 538 -6.26 -25.63 3.71
CA THR A 538 -7.20 -26.48 4.46
C THR A 538 -7.17 -27.93 4.00
N PHE A 539 -7.14 -28.17 2.68
CA PHE A 539 -6.96 -29.51 2.12
C PHE A 539 -5.60 -30.11 2.48
N SER A 540 -4.54 -29.31 2.47
CA SER A 540 -3.19 -29.76 2.86
C SER A 540 -3.13 -30.15 4.34
N MET A 541 -3.80 -29.40 5.22
CA MET A 541 -3.96 -29.74 6.64
C MET A 541 -4.79 -31.02 6.82
N GLY A 542 -5.90 -31.15 6.09
CA GLY A 542 -6.74 -32.37 6.12
C GLY A 542 -5.97 -33.61 5.66
N CYS A 543 -5.19 -33.51 4.59
CA CYS A 543 -4.31 -34.57 4.11
C CYS A 543 -3.20 -34.92 5.13
N LYS A 544 -2.59 -33.90 5.76
CA LYS A 544 -1.60 -34.11 6.84
C LYS A 544 -2.23 -34.83 8.04
N LEU A 545 -3.44 -34.43 8.44
CA LEU A 545 -4.19 -35.05 9.54
C LEU A 545 -4.54 -36.50 9.23
N LYS A 546 -5.03 -36.78 8.00
CA LYS A 546 -5.31 -38.13 7.52
C LYS A 546 -4.06 -39.01 7.49
N SER A 547 -2.92 -38.45 7.06
CA SER A 547 -1.61 -39.13 7.08
C SER A 547 -1.09 -39.40 8.50
N GLY A 548 -1.41 -38.52 9.45
CA GLY A 548 -1.03 -38.64 10.86
C GLY A 548 -1.86 -39.69 11.59
N ILE A 549 -3.16 -39.74 11.32
CA ILE A 549 -4.08 -40.76 11.85
C ILE A 549 -3.74 -42.14 11.26
N ALA A 550 -3.47 -42.23 9.95
CA ALA A 550 -3.03 -43.46 9.32
C ALA A 550 -1.69 -43.96 9.91
N ARG A 551 -0.73 -43.07 10.16
CA ARG A 551 0.53 -43.43 10.84
C ARG A 551 0.32 -43.91 12.27
N LYS A 552 -0.57 -43.29 13.04
CA LYS A 552 -0.90 -43.73 14.42
C LYS A 552 -1.60 -45.09 14.45
N LEU A 553 -2.50 -45.36 13.50
CA LEU A 553 -3.17 -46.66 13.38
C LEU A 553 -2.20 -47.78 12.95
N VAL A 554 -1.25 -47.48 12.05
CA VAL A 554 -0.21 -48.44 11.64
C VAL A 554 0.81 -48.67 12.77
N ALA A 555 1.13 -47.65 13.57
CA ALA A 555 2.00 -47.79 14.75
C ALA A 555 1.34 -48.61 15.88
N SER A 556 0.02 -48.54 16.02
CA SER A 556 -0.73 -49.35 17.00
C SER A 556 -0.76 -50.84 16.64
N LYS A 557 -0.76 -51.19 15.35
CA LYS A 557 -0.75 -52.59 14.86
C LYS A 557 0.63 -53.28 14.89
N LYS A 558 1.68 -52.56 15.27
CA LYS A 558 3.06 -53.09 15.44
C LYS A 558 3.42 -53.34 16.90
N LYS A 559 2.46 -53.18 17.83
CA LYS A 559 2.63 -53.35 19.29
C LYS A 559 1.73 -54.45 19.89
N GLU A 560 0.98 -55.16 19.06
CA GLU A 560 0.44 -56.50 19.34
C GLU A 560 1.27 -57.50 18.54
#